data_AF-A0A3R7I203-F1
#
_entry.id   AF-A0A3R7I203-F1
#
_cell.length_a   1.000
_cell.length_b   1.000
_cell.length_c   1.000
_cell.angle_alpha   90.00
_cell.angle_beta   90.00
_cell.angle_gamma   90.00
#
_symmetry.space_group_name_H-M   'P 1'
#
loop_
_entity.id
_entity.type
_entity.pdbx_description
1 polymer ?
#
loop_
_entity_poly.entity_id
_entity_poly.type
_entity_poly.pdbx_seq_one_letter_code
_entity_poly.pdbx_strand_id
1 'polypeptide(L)'
;MEQFLDADVPVGRAAVAGIPLPPFATAADHQRYLDMLQLYLAMLDPGGPATNTVILNEALAAERRSADAGPLSPLALTASLSSFFPAPWTPDALATALAGRFGAPVRHRDAWRWMGDPDFSAIPREGGGWDIVRHERGSFSNGVLTHDGDLVLLWMDHFRSRFPLPFGHSYQRSDADLLAPAVRAARRAHDVNTAYPYLVTWRTERDAALGES
;
A
#
# COMPACT_ATOMS: atom_id res chain seq x y z
N MET A 1 0.63 18.60 20.49
CA MET A 1 -0.23 17.56 19.91
C MET A 1 0.70 16.61 19.18
N GLU A 2 0.80 15.35 19.60
CA GLU A 2 1.62 14.38 18.88
C GLU A 2 1.02 14.15 17.49
N GLN A 3 1.89 14.10 16.49
CA GLN A 3 1.50 13.76 15.13
C GLN A 3 1.57 12.23 15.00
N PHE A 4 0.42 11.58 14.86
CA PHE A 4 0.32 10.11 14.76
C PHE A 4 0.59 9.59 13.36
N LEU A 5 0.46 10.46 12.35
CA LEU A 5 0.80 10.17 10.97
C LEU A 5 2.19 10.70 10.68
N ASP A 6 3.05 9.85 10.16
CA ASP A 6 4.38 10.27 9.73
C ASP A 6 4.36 11.19 8.52
N ALA A 7 5.45 11.93 8.35
CA ALA A 7 5.57 12.94 7.30
C ALA A 7 5.49 12.37 5.88
N ASP A 8 5.76 11.07 5.69
CA ASP A 8 5.69 10.39 4.41
C ASP A 8 4.32 9.74 4.13
N VAL A 9 3.34 9.89 5.03
CA VAL A 9 1.96 9.47 4.81
C VAL A 9 1.24 10.52 3.94
N PRO A 10 0.58 10.12 2.84
CA PRO A 10 -0.10 11.05 1.92
C PRO A 10 -1.44 11.54 2.49
N VAL A 11 -1.40 12.34 3.56
CA VAL A 11 -2.58 12.94 4.19
C VAL A 11 -3.31 13.88 3.21
N GLY A 12 -4.65 13.85 3.22
CA GLY A 12 -5.49 14.69 2.35
C GLY A 12 -5.71 14.14 0.93
N ARG A 13 -5.08 13.00 0.62
CA ARG A 13 -5.34 12.21 -0.59
C ARG A 13 -6.80 11.78 -0.69
N ALA A 14 -7.43 12.06 -1.82
CA ALA A 14 -8.79 11.61 -2.11
C ALA A 14 -8.82 10.09 -2.43
N ALA A 15 -9.83 9.40 -1.89
CA ALA A 15 -10.17 8.06 -2.33
C ALA A 15 -10.81 8.07 -3.73
N VAL A 16 -10.61 7.00 -4.49
CA VAL A 16 -11.22 6.80 -5.81
C VAL A 16 -12.41 5.84 -5.65
N ALA A 17 -13.61 6.40 -5.58
CA ALA A 17 -14.85 5.67 -5.26
C ALA A 17 -15.17 4.50 -6.23
N GLY A 18 -14.66 4.53 -7.45
CA GLY A 18 -14.89 3.48 -8.45
C GLY A 18 -14.01 2.23 -8.31
N ILE A 19 -13.13 2.17 -7.30
CA ILE A 19 -12.31 0.99 -7.03
C ILE A 19 -13.08 0.08 -6.05
N PRO A 20 -13.35 -1.19 -6.40
CA PRO A 20 -14.06 -2.12 -5.50
C PRO A 20 -13.21 -2.46 -4.28
N LEU A 21 -13.82 -2.99 -3.21
CA LEU A 21 -13.11 -3.41 -2.00
C LEU A 21 -13.28 -4.91 -1.72
N PRO A 22 -12.30 -5.55 -1.09
CA PRO A 22 -12.46 -6.91 -0.60
C PRO A 22 -13.33 -6.96 0.69
N PRO A 23 -13.95 -8.11 0.99
CA PRO A 23 -14.02 -9.29 0.13
C PRO A 23 -14.85 -8.99 -1.13
N PHE A 24 -14.30 -9.33 -2.29
CA PHE A 24 -14.90 -9.02 -3.58
C PHE A 24 -16.13 -9.88 -3.81
N ALA A 25 -17.22 -9.25 -4.23
CA ALA A 25 -18.46 -9.98 -4.54
C ALA A 25 -18.32 -10.86 -5.79
N THR A 26 -17.48 -10.44 -6.73
CA THR A 26 -17.27 -11.13 -8.01
C THR A 26 -15.80 -11.19 -8.38
N ALA A 27 -15.46 -12.16 -9.25
CA ALA A 27 -14.16 -12.20 -9.92
C ALA A 27 -13.86 -10.91 -10.69
N ALA A 28 -14.88 -10.29 -11.31
CA ALA A 28 -14.72 -9.05 -12.08
C ALA A 28 -14.30 -7.87 -11.19
N ASP A 29 -14.87 -7.75 -9.99
CA ASP A 29 -14.47 -6.73 -9.02
C ASP A 29 -13.03 -6.93 -8.56
N HIS A 30 -12.65 -8.17 -8.27
CA HIS A 30 -11.28 -8.51 -7.90
C HIS A 30 -10.29 -8.16 -9.04
N GLN A 31 -10.62 -8.54 -10.26
CA GLN A 31 -9.82 -8.19 -11.44
C GLN A 31 -9.71 -6.67 -11.63
N ARG A 32 -10.81 -5.94 -11.45
CA ARG A 32 -10.83 -4.48 -11.55
C ARG A 32 -9.94 -3.83 -10.48
N TYR A 33 -9.95 -4.35 -9.26
CA TYR A 33 -9.04 -3.90 -8.21
C TYR A 33 -7.58 -4.05 -8.63
N LEU A 34 -7.21 -5.24 -9.10
CA LEU A 34 -5.84 -5.55 -9.52
C LEU A 34 -5.40 -4.74 -10.74
N ASP A 35 -6.30 -4.48 -11.70
CA ASP A 35 -6.02 -3.61 -12.86
C ASP A 35 -5.69 -2.19 -12.41
N MET A 36 -6.51 -1.63 -11.52
CA MET A 36 -6.30 -0.27 -11.00
C MET A 36 -5.03 -0.20 -10.13
N LEU A 37 -4.72 -1.24 -9.36
CA LEU A 37 -3.49 -1.32 -8.56
C LEU A 37 -2.25 -1.36 -9.46
N GLN A 38 -2.24 -2.20 -10.49
CA GLN A 38 -1.11 -2.30 -11.43
C GLN A 38 -0.87 -0.98 -12.17
N LEU A 39 -1.96 -0.32 -12.61
CA LEU A 39 -1.89 1.00 -13.24
C LEU A 39 -1.31 2.04 -12.27
N TYR A 40 -1.84 2.11 -11.04
CA TYR A 40 -1.36 3.04 -10.02
C TYR A 40 0.13 2.84 -9.72
N LEU A 41 0.60 1.60 -9.54
CA LEU A 41 2.01 1.31 -9.31
C LEU A 41 2.89 1.76 -10.48
N ALA A 42 2.45 1.55 -11.72
CA ALA A 42 3.18 2.03 -12.89
C ALA A 42 3.22 3.57 -12.98
N MET A 43 2.17 4.26 -12.49
CA MET A 43 2.14 5.73 -12.45
C MET A 43 3.09 6.32 -11.40
N LEU A 44 3.47 5.56 -10.36
CA LEU A 44 4.41 6.03 -9.33
C LEU A 44 5.87 6.10 -9.80
N ASP A 45 6.23 5.40 -10.88
CA ASP A 45 7.59 5.42 -11.39
C ASP A 45 7.89 6.81 -11.99
N PRO A 46 8.93 7.54 -11.55
CA PRO A 46 9.22 8.91 -12.01
C PRO A 46 9.78 8.99 -13.45
N GLY A 47 9.99 7.85 -14.11
CA GLY A 47 10.68 7.73 -15.39
C GLY A 47 9.98 6.74 -16.33
N GLY A 48 10.69 5.78 -16.91
CA GLY A 48 10.02 4.60 -17.48
C GLY A 48 9.59 3.61 -16.39
N PRO A 49 8.81 2.57 -16.74
CA PRO A 49 8.48 1.53 -15.78
C PRO A 49 9.75 0.93 -15.19
N ALA A 50 9.90 1.03 -13.88
CA ALA A 50 11.03 0.44 -13.17
C ALA A 50 10.95 -1.09 -13.30
N THR A 51 12.10 -1.75 -13.39
CA THR A 51 12.15 -3.23 -13.52
C THR A 51 11.38 -3.92 -12.40
N ASN A 52 11.48 -3.39 -11.17
CA ASN A 52 10.80 -3.95 -10.01
C ASN A 52 9.27 -3.78 -10.10
N THR A 53 8.80 -2.65 -10.63
CA THR A 53 7.38 -2.38 -10.89
C THR A 53 6.83 -3.34 -11.95
N VAL A 54 7.60 -3.58 -13.02
CA VAL A 54 7.23 -4.57 -14.05
C VAL A 54 7.12 -5.97 -13.45
N ILE A 55 8.11 -6.40 -12.66
CA ILE A 55 8.10 -7.72 -12.00
C ILE A 55 6.89 -7.86 -11.05
N LEU A 56 6.60 -6.83 -10.26
CA LEU A 56 5.44 -6.81 -9.36
C LEU A 56 4.14 -6.88 -10.15
N ASN A 57 4.01 -6.12 -11.24
CA ASN A 57 2.83 -6.14 -12.10
C ASN A 57 2.63 -7.50 -12.77
N GLU A 58 3.69 -8.18 -13.20
CA GLU A 58 3.58 -9.56 -13.72
C GLU A 58 3.10 -10.56 -12.67
N ALA A 59 3.55 -10.42 -11.41
CA ALA A 59 3.06 -11.24 -10.31
C ALA A 59 1.57 -10.97 -10.00
N LEU A 60 1.15 -9.71 -10.00
CA LEU A 60 -0.26 -9.32 -9.86
C LEU A 60 -1.10 -9.77 -11.06
N ALA A 61 -0.56 -9.77 -12.28
CA ALA A 61 -1.25 -10.26 -13.47
C ALA A 61 -1.50 -11.77 -13.41
N ALA A 62 -0.62 -12.55 -12.77
CA ALA A 62 -0.85 -13.96 -12.50
C ALA A 62 -2.03 -14.17 -11.55
N GLU A 63 -2.09 -13.42 -10.44
CA GLU A 63 -3.23 -13.42 -9.53
C GLU A 63 -4.52 -13.03 -10.25
N ARG A 64 -4.46 -11.97 -11.06
CA ARG A 64 -5.58 -11.45 -11.84
C ARG A 64 -6.20 -12.50 -12.77
N ARG A 65 -5.39 -13.39 -13.37
CA ARG A 65 -5.88 -14.47 -14.24
C ARG A 65 -6.64 -15.56 -13.47
N SER A 66 -6.32 -15.74 -12.20
CA SER A 66 -6.99 -16.69 -11.29
C SER A 66 -7.96 -16.02 -10.32
N ALA A 67 -8.24 -14.73 -10.50
CA ALA A 67 -9.03 -13.96 -9.55
C ALA A 67 -10.47 -14.49 -9.47
N ASP A 68 -10.94 -14.65 -8.23
CA ASP A 68 -12.29 -15.08 -7.88
C ASP A 68 -12.88 -14.12 -6.83
N ALA A 69 -14.16 -14.28 -6.51
CA ALA A 69 -14.79 -13.64 -5.37
C ALA A 69 -14.05 -14.02 -4.06
N GLY A 70 -14.05 -13.11 -3.10
CA GLY A 70 -13.43 -13.34 -1.79
C GLY A 70 -12.29 -12.37 -1.46
N PRO A 71 -11.36 -12.76 -0.57
CA PRO A 71 -10.40 -11.84 0.01
C PRO A 71 -9.33 -11.42 -0.99
N LEU A 72 -8.71 -10.26 -0.72
CA LEU A 72 -7.51 -9.83 -1.42
C LEU A 72 -6.33 -10.71 -1.02
N SER A 73 -5.45 -11.05 -1.98
CA SER A 73 -4.26 -11.84 -1.66
C SER A 73 -3.30 -11.08 -0.73
N PRO A 74 -2.41 -11.80 -0.01
CA PRO A 74 -1.34 -11.15 0.76
C PRO A 74 -0.41 -10.27 -0.09
N LEU A 75 -0.15 -10.64 -1.35
CA LEU A 75 0.70 -9.87 -2.26
C LEU A 75 0.02 -8.55 -2.63
N ALA A 76 -1.22 -8.63 -3.13
CA ALA A 76 -1.97 -7.45 -3.54
C ALA A 76 -2.30 -6.54 -2.37
N LEU A 77 -2.59 -7.10 -1.18
CA LEU A 77 -2.72 -6.31 0.06
C LEU A 77 -1.42 -5.58 0.38
N THR A 78 -0.27 -6.26 0.37
CA THR A 78 1.02 -5.63 0.67
C THR A 78 1.36 -4.53 -0.32
N ALA A 79 1.14 -4.75 -1.63
CA ALA A 79 1.30 -3.72 -2.65
C ALA A 79 0.35 -2.53 -2.40
N SER A 80 -0.89 -2.78 -2.01
CA SER A 80 -1.88 -1.75 -1.71
C SER A 80 -1.50 -0.90 -0.49
N LEU A 81 -0.99 -1.52 0.59
CA LEU A 81 -0.56 -0.81 1.80
C LEU A 81 0.71 0.00 1.53
N SER A 82 1.74 -0.63 0.96
CA SER A 82 3.06 -0.01 0.78
C SER A 82 3.08 1.11 -0.25
N SER A 83 2.15 1.10 -1.20
CA SER A 83 2.00 2.18 -2.18
C SER A 83 0.94 3.21 -1.79
N PHE A 84 0.26 3.02 -0.65
CA PHE A 84 -0.96 3.73 -0.28
C PHE A 84 -1.93 3.75 -1.48
N PHE A 85 -2.48 2.62 -1.92
CA PHE A 85 -3.35 2.56 -3.11
C PHE A 85 -4.75 3.19 -2.88
N PRO A 86 -5.28 4.08 -3.75
CA PRO A 86 -6.47 4.93 -3.48
C PRO A 86 -7.83 4.25 -3.49
N ALA A 87 -7.91 2.95 -3.21
CA ALA A 87 -9.21 2.31 -3.00
C ALA A 87 -9.96 2.99 -1.84
N PRO A 88 -11.30 3.04 -1.87
CA PRO A 88 -12.13 3.76 -0.90
C PRO A 88 -12.27 3.00 0.42
N TRP A 89 -11.15 2.49 0.95
CA TRP A 89 -11.07 1.71 2.17
C TRP A 89 -11.81 2.38 3.31
N THR A 90 -12.67 1.61 3.97
CA THR A 90 -13.22 1.94 5.28
C THR A 90 -12.38 1.25 6.37
N PRO A 91 -12.44 1.70 7.63
CA PRO A 91 -11.85 0.96 8.73
C PRO A 91 -12.32 -0.50 8.77
N ASP A 92 -13.61 -0.77 8.59
CA ASP A 92 -14.13 -2.14 8.58
C ASP A 92 -13.56 -3.01 7.45
N ALA A 93 -13.51 -2.47 6.22
CA ALA A 93 -12.98 -3.20 5.07
C ALA A 93 -11.47 -3.47 5.22
N LEU A 94 -10.70 -2.48 5.67
CA LEU A 94 -9.26 -2.65 5.85
C LEU A 94 -8.94 -3.58 7.03
N ALA A 95 -9.67 -3.48 8.14
CA ALA A 95 -9.51 -4.41 9.27
C ALA A 95 -9.81 -5.86 8.86
N THR A 96 -10.84 -6.06 8.03
CA THR A 96 -11.18 -7.38 7.48
C THR A 96 -10.04 -7.91 6.59
N ALA A 97 -9.46 -7.07 5.72
CA ALA A 97 -8.34 -7.46 4.88
C ALA A 97 -7.05 -7.74 5.69
N LEU A 98 -6.86 -7.06 6.83
CA LEU A 98 -5.74 -7.28 7.73
C LEU A 98 -5.92 -8.47 8.68
N ALA A 99 -7.12 -9.09 8.71
CA ALA A 99 -7.42 -10.19 9.61
C ALA A 99 -6.38 -11.32 9.48
N GLY A 100 -5.85 -11.77 10.62
CA GLY A 100 -4.79 -12.78 10.67
C GLY A 100 -3.36 -12.24 10.64
N ARG A 101 -3.14 -10.94 10.39
CA ARG A 101 -1.85 -10.30 10.66
C ARG A 101 -1.66 -10.08 12.17
N PHE A 102 -0.42 -10.19 12.62
CA PHE A 102 -0.08 -9.86 14.01
C PHE A 102 -0.45 -8.40 14.31
N GLY A 103 -1.16 -8.19 15.43
CA GLY A 103 -1.58 -6.86 15.85
C GLY A 103 -2.71 -6.24 15.01
N ALA A 104 -3.38 -7.01 14.14
CA ALA A 104 -4.46 -6.52 13.28
C ALA A 104 -5.56 -5.79 14.07
N PRO A 105 -6.20 -4.76 13.48
CA PRO A 105 -7.27 -4.02 14.14
C PRO A 105 -8.47 -4.90 14.47
N VAL A 106 -8.96 -4.77 15.70
CA VAL A 106 -10.15 -5.46 16.19
C VAL A 106 -11.17 -4.43 16.67
N ARG A 107 -12.42 -4.63 16.29
CA ARG A 107 -13.53 -3.78 16.71
C ARG A 107 -13.96 -4.11 18.13
N HIS A 108 -14.08 -3.09 18.97
CA HIS A 108 -14.56 -3.18 20.35
C HIS A 108 -15.65 -2.13 20.58
N ARG A 109 -16.92 -2.53 20.42
CA ARG A 109 -18.07 -1.63 20.31
C ARG A 109 -17.87 -0.65 19.14
N ASP A 110 -17.90 0.65 19.40
CA ASP A 110 -17.67 1.70 18.39
C ASP A 110 -16.20 2.10 18.26
N ALA A 111 -15.32 1.53 19.09
CA ALA A 111 -13.89 1.80 19.04
C ALA A 111 -13.12 0.72 18.27
N TRP A 112 -11.97 1.10 17.75
CA TRP A 112 -10.96 0.17 17.23
C TRP A 112 -9.82 0.02 18.22
N ARG A 113 -9.22 -1.17 18.25
CA ARG A 113 -7.97 -1.44 18.97
C ARG A 113 -7.01 -2.21 18.07
N TRP A 114 -5.72 -1.90 18.11
CA TRP A 114 -4.70 -2.62 17.36
C TRP A 114 -3.37 -2.60 18.10
N MET A 115 -2.48 -3.54 17.76
CA MET A 115 -1.22 -3.80 18.46
C MET A 115 -1.40 -4.18 19.94
N GLY A 116 -0.32 -4.71 20.56
CA GLY A 116 -0.34 -5.22 21.93
C GLY A 116 0.52 -4.46 22.93
N ASP A 117 1.68 -3.95 22.51
CA ASP A 117 2.56 -3.04 23.26
C ASP A 117 3.52 -2.36 22.26
N PRO A 118 3.37 -1.05 21.95
CA PRO A 118 2.27 -0.20 22.41
C PRO A 118 0.90 -0.69 21.92
N ASP A 119 -0.14 -0.51 22.72
CA ASP A 119 -1.53 -0.71 22.29
C ASP A 119 -2.15 0.62 21.88
N PHE A 120 -2.93 0.58 20.79
CA PHE A 120 -3.60 1.74 20.27
C PHE A 120 -5.10 1.56 20.30
N SER A 121 -5.83 2.65 20.47
CA SER A 121 -7.27 2.69 20.28
C SER A 121 -7.71 3.93 19.52
N ALA A 122 -8.80 3.79 18.76
CA ALA A 122 -9.44 4.88 18.04
C ALA A 122 -10.92 4.93 18.39
N ILE A 123 -11.42 6.09 18.81
CA ILE A 123 -12.82 6.33 19.14
C ILE A 123 -13.37 7.36 18.15
N PRO A 124 -14.55 7.12 17.55
CA PRO A 124 -15.14 8.05 16.58
C PRO A 124 -15.52 9.36 17.26
N ARG A 125 -15.33 10.47 16.55
CA ARG A 125 -15.68 11.82 17.04
C ARG A 125 -17.00 12.29 16.47
N GLU A 126 -17.72 13.10 17.23
CA GLU A 126 -18.87 13.85 16.73
C GLU A 126 -18.41 14.82 15.63
N GLY A 127 -18.98 14.71 14.43
CA GLY A 127 -18.57 15.49 13.25
C GLY A 127 -17.50 14.84 12.37
N GLY A 128 -17.08 13.61 12.68
CA GLY A 128 -16.12 12.83 11.88
C GLY A 128 -14.70 12.83 12.44
N GLY A 129 -13.88 11.90 11.97
CA GLY A 129 -12.53 11.66 12.46
C GLY A 129 -12.48 10.80 13.73
N TRP A 130 -11.30 10.75 14.34
CA TRP A 130 -11.00 9.81 15.42
C TRP A 130 -10.15 10.44 16.52
N ASP A 131 -10.50 10.17 17.78
CA ASP A 131 -9.63 10.37 18.93
C ASP A 131 -8.77 9.11 19.09
N ILE A 132 -7.44 9.28 19.01
CA ILE A 132 -6.47 8.19 19.11
C ILE A 132 -5.79 8.24 20.47
N VAL A 133 -5.73 7.07 21.11
CA VAL A 133 -4.94 6.86 22.32
C VAL A 133 -3.90 5.81 22.02
N ARG A 134 -2.63 6.13 22.29
CA ARG A 134 -1.54 5.16 22.36
C ARG A 134 -1.16 4.97 23.81
N HIS A 135 -1.00 3.73 24.21
CA HIS A 135 -0.46 3.38 25.50
C HIS A 135 0.79 2.52 25.33
N GLU A 136 1.89 2.95 25.93
CA GLU A 136 3.16 2.24 25.90
C GLU A 136 3.76 2.22 27.29
N ARG A 137 3.98 1.03 27.86
CA ARG A 137 4.71 0.86 29.13
C ARG A 137 4.26 1.82 30.24
N GLY A 138 2.94 2.03 30.39
CA GLY A 138 2.35 2.90 31.42
C GLY A 138 2.26 4.39 31.05
N SER A 139 2.71 4.79 29.86
CA SER A 139 2.58 6.15 29.34
C SER A 139 1.44 6.22 28.32
N PHE A 140 0.63 7.27 28.40
CA PHE A 140 -0.46 7.52 27.46
C PHE A 140 -0.14 8.75 26.62
N SER A 141 -0.34 8.63 25.30
CA SER A 141 -0.38 9.78 24.40
C SER A 141 -1.69 9.82 23.64
N ASN A 142 -2.19 11.04 23.41
CA ASN A 142 -3.46 11.29 22.76
C ASN A 142 -3.23 12.09 21.47
N GLY A 143 -4.00 11.77 20.45
CA GLY A 143 -3.99 12.46 19.16
C GLY A 143 -5.37 12.52 18.54
N VAL A 144 -5.48 13.35 17.51
CA VAL A 144 -6.72 13.54 16.77
C VAL A 144 -6.43 13.31 15.29
N LEU A 145 -7.21 12.42 14.69
CA LEU A 145 -7.32 12.27 13.24
C LEU A 145 -8.54 13.06 12.79
N THR A 146 -8.34 13.95 11.82
CA THR A 146 -9.36 14.96 11.49
C THR A 146 -10.45 14.35 10.61
N HIS A 147 -10.09 13.44 9.72
CA HIS A 147 -10.98 12.83 8.75
C HIS A 147 -11.11 11.33 8.97
N ASP A 148 -12.23 10.74 8.56
CA ASP A 148 -12.48 9.31 8.73
C ASP A 148 -11.42 8.43 8.05
N GLY A 149 -10.94 8.87 6.88
CA GLY A 149 -9.91 8.18 6.10
C GLY A 149 -8.49 8.26 6.70
N ASP A 150 -8.25 9.17 7.65
CA ASP A 150 -6.93 9.29 8.27
C ASP A 150 -6.60 8.04 9.11
N LEU A 151 -7.60 7.36 9.68
CA LEU A 151 -7.39 6.09 10.40
C LEU A 151 -6.94 4.97 9.45
N VAL A 152 -7.48 4.95 8.23
CA VAL A 152 -7.05 4.02 7.18
C VAL A 152 -5.60 4.28 6.80
N LEU A 153 -5.22 5.55 6.63
CA LEU A 153 -3.83 5.92 6.33
C LEU A 153 -2.88 5.57 7.47
N LEU A 154 -3.30 5.76 8.73
CA LEU A 154 -2.55 5.33 9.91
C LEU A 154 -2.27 3.83 9.90
N TRP A 155 -3.30 3.01 9.60
CA TRP A 155 -3.12 1.57 9.50
C TRP A 155 -2.30 1.16 8.28
N MET A 156 -2.48 1.81 7.12
CA MET A 156 -1.59 1.59 5.98
C MET A 156 -0.13 1.83 6.35
N ASP A 157 0.15 2.90 7.11
CA ASP A 157 1.50 3.18 7.59
C ASP A 157 2.02 2.15 8.61
N HIS A 158 1.18 1.70 9.54
CA HIS A 158 1.58 0.70 10.54
C HIS A 158 1.82 -0.69 9.93
N PHE A 159 1.03 -1.07 8.93
CA PHE A 159 1.04 -2.41 8.35
C PHE A 159 1.79 -2.50 7.00
N ARG A 160 2.27 -1.37 6.46
CA ARG A 160 3.27 -1.40 5.38
C ARG A 160 4.62 -1.83 5.93
N SER A 161 5.45 -2.38 5.06
CA SER A 161 6.84 -2.72 5.42
C SER A 161 7.68 -1.43 5.43
N ARG A 162 7.79 -0.79 6.60
CA ARG A 162 8.47 0.50 6.76
C ARG A 162 9.99 0.43 6.88
N PHE A 163 10.51 -0.65 7.45
CA PHE A 163 11.95 -0.88 7.65
C PHE A 163 12.44 -2.25 7.14
N PRO A 164 12.13 -2.65 5.89
CA PRO A 164 12.90 -3.72 5.30
C PRO A 164 14.31 -3.15 5.07
N LEU A 165 15.26 -3.41 5.97
CA LEU A 165 16.63 -3.64 5.48
C LEU A 165 16.47 -4.65 4.33
N PRO A 166 16.98 -4.34 3.12
CA PRO A 166 16.22 -4.10 1.89
C PRO A 166 15.25 -5.19 1.40
N PHE A 167 15.22 -6.33 2.06
CA PHE A 167 14.54 -7.57 1.69
C PHE A 167 13.67 -8.14 2.82
N GLY A 168 13.51 -7.42 3.94
CA GLY A 168 12.90 -7.97 5.15
C GLY A 168 13.83 -8.92 5.93
N HIS A 169 15.11 -8.96 5.54
CA HIS A 169 16.18 -9.70 6.21
C HIS A 169 17.54 -9.01 5.97
N SER A 170 18.56 -9.34 6.76
CA SER A 170 19.92 -8.85 6.56
C SER A 170 20.56 -9.47 5.30
N TYR A 171 21.57 -8.79 4.74
CA TYR A 171 22.37 -9.31 3.62
C TYR A 171 23.87 -9.16 3.91
N GLN A 172 24.69 -9.97 3.26
CA GLN A 172 26.15 -9.86 3.31
C GLN A 172 26.68 -9.12 2.09
N ARG A 173 27.70 -8.27 2.29
CA ARG A 173 28.33 -7.54 1.18
C ARG A 173 28.90 -8.46 0.09
N SER A 174 29.44 -9.60 0.48
CA SER A 174 29.95 -10.63 -0.45
C SER A 174 28.88 -11.12 -1.42
N ASP A 175 27.64 -11.31 -0.96
CA ASP A 175 26.53 -11.75 -1.83
C ASP A 175 26.16 -10.68 -2.85
N ALA A 176 26.20 -9.40 -2.44
CA ALA A 176 25.99 -8.28 -3.35
C ALA A 176 27.10 -8.21 -4.42
N ASP A 177 28.35 -8.42 -4.02
CA ASP A 177 29.49 -8.43 -4.95
C ASP A 177 29.39 -9.59 -5.95
N LEU A 178 28.91 -10.77 -5.52
CA LEU A 178 28.65 -11.92 -6.38
C LEU A 178 27.55 -11.64 -7.42
N LEU A 179 26.47 -10.98 -7.03
CA LEU A 179 25.35 -10.67 -7.92
C LEU A 179 25.61 -9.47 -8.86
N ALA A 180 26.52 -8.57 -8.49
CA ALA A 180 26.71 -7.30 -9.18
C ALA A 180 26.93 -7.42 -10.71
N PRO A 181 27.74 -8.36 -11.25
CA PRO A 181 27.89 -8.50 -12.69
C PRO A 181 26.57 -8.85 -13.41
N ALA A 182 25.81 -9.80 -12.86
CA ALA A 182 24.53 -10.23 -13.42
C ALA A 182 23.48 -9.11 -13.34
N VAL A 183 23.42 -8.40 -12.20
CA VAL A 183 22.54 -7.23 -12.02
C VAL A 183 22.86 -6.13 -13.05
N ARG A 184 24.15 -5.83 -13.29
CA ARG A 184 24.53 -4.85 -14.32
C ARG A 184 24.09 -5.28 -15.73
N ALA A 185 24.18 -6.57 -16.05
CA ALA A 185 23.73 -7.08 -17.34
C ALA A 185 22.20 -6.98 -17.48
N ALA A 186 21.44 -7.36 -16.45
CA ALA A 186 19.99 -7.24 -16.42
C ALA A 186 19.52 -5.79 -16.54
N ARG A 187 20.18 -4.85 -15.84
CA ARG A 187 19.88 -3.41 -15.95
C ARG A 187 20.05 -2.90 -17.37
N ARG A 188 21.15 -3.23 -18.04
CA ARG A 188 21.37 -2.82 -19.44
C ARG A 188 20.29 -3.38 -20.38
N ALA A 189 19.88 -4.63 -20.19
CA ALA A 189 18.80 -5.22 -20.99
C ALA A 189 17.47 -4.50 -20.76
N HIS A 190 17.18 -4.12 -19.51
CA HIS A 190 16.00 -3.33 -19.18
C HIS A 190 16.02 -1.93 -19.79
N ASP A 191 17.17 -1.25 -19.76
CA ASP A 191 17.33 0.09 -20.34
C ASP A 191 16.97 0.07 -21.84
N VAL A 192 17.41 -0.96 -22.58
CA VAL A 192 17.02 -1.16 -23.99
C VAL A 192 15.51 -1.35 -24.13
N ASN A 193 14.90 -2.15 -23.26
CA ASN A 193 13.45 -2.38 -23.29
C ASN A 193 12.65 -1.10 -23.06
N THR A 194 13.06 -0.26 -22.10
CA THR A 194 12.36 1.01 -21.80
C THR A 194 12.40 2.03 -22.94
N ALA A 195 13.26 1.83 -23.94
CA ALA A 195 13.32 2.64 -25.15
C ALA A 195 12.30 2.20 -26.23
N TYR A 196 11.59 1.09 -26.06
CA TYR A 196 10.59 0.66 -27.05
C TYR A 196 9.42 1.67 -27.16
N PRO A 197 8.85 1.85 -28.37
CA PRO A 197 7.84 2.89 -28.62
C PRO A 197 6.63 2.83 -27.68
N TYR A 198 6.13 1.65 -27.34
CA TYR A 198 4.97 1.52 -26.46
C TYR A 198 5.24 2.03 -25.02
N LEU A 199 6.48 1.89 -24.52
CA LEU A 199 6.86 2.43 -23.21
C LEU A 199 7.14 3.93 -23.27
N VAL A 200 7.56 4.44 -24.43
CA VAL A 200 7.62 5.88 -24.67
C VAL A 200 6.21 6.47 -24.62
N THR A 201 5.27 5.89 -25.38
CA THR A 201 3.86 6.31 -25.39
C THR A 201 3.25 6.27 -23.99
N TRP A 202 3.44 5.16 -23.26
CA TRP A 202 2.98 5.04 -21.87
C TRP A 202 3.47 6.20 -20.99
N ARG A 203 4.77 6.52 -21.02
CA ARG A 203 5.31 7.64 -20.23
C ARG A 203 4.64 8.95 -20.59
N THR A 204 4.49 9.24 -21.88
CA THR A 204 3.82 10.46 -22.34
C THR A 204 2.36 10.53 -21.87
N GLU A 205 1.61 9.42 -21.94
CA GLU A 205 0.23 9.36 -21.47
C GLU A 205 0.14 9.52 -19.95
N ARG A 206 1.07 8.91 -19.20
CA ARG A 206 1.17 9.09 -17.74
C ARG A 206 1.48 10.54 -17.38
N ASP A 207 2.51 11.12 -17.97
CA ASP A 207 2.95 12.49 -17.65
C ASP A 207 1.81 13.49 -17.92
N ALA A 208 1.12 13.31 -19.05
CA ALA A 208 -0.10 14.06 -19.35
C ALA A 208 -1.21 13.86 -18.30
N ALA A 209 -1.41 12.64 -17.80
CA ALA A 209 -2.39 12.35 -16.76
C ALA A 209 -2.01 12.94 -15.39
N LEU A 210 -0.72 13.06 -15.09
CA LEU A 210 -0.20 13.67 -13.86
C LEU A 210 -0.08 15.20 -13.95
N GLY A 211 -0.20 15.78 -15.14
CA GLY A 211 0.03 17.21 -15.37
C GLY A 211 1.51 17.60 -15.34
N GLU A 212 2.39 16.64 -15.59
CA GLU A 212 3.84 16.82 -15.68
C GLU A 212 4.20 16.98 -17.16
N SER A 213 4.96 18.01 -17.53
CA SER A 213 5.36 18.31 -18.91
C SER A 213 6.78 18.84 -18.96
#